data_AF-A0A8J3FG98-F1
#
_entry.id   AF-A0A8J3FG98-F1
#
_cell.length_a   1.000
_cell.length_b   1.000
_cell.length_c   1.000
_cell.angle_alpha   90.00
_cell.angle_beta   90.00
_cell.angle_gamma   90.00
#
_symmetry.space_group_name_H-M   'P 1'
#
loop_
_entity.id
_entity.type
_entity.pdbx_description
1 polymer ?
#
loop_
_entity_poly.entity_id
_entity_poly.type
_entity_poly.pdbx_seq_one_letter_code
_entity_poly.pdbx_strand_id
1 'polypeptide(L)'
;MDQASTTVEATYDGHEDYGYNFIAKHPDNDEEYTLTFQEVSDAVAKEFDLKSEALIGTKFKITYTTKIVVTKDEDNYEDENEINTITKLEKL
;
A
#
# COMPACT_ATOMS: atom_id res chain seq x y z
N MET A 1 -0.11 -20.57 -6.83
CA MET A 1 0.25 -19.97 -5.54
C MET A 1 -0.66 -18.78 -5.36
N ASP A 2 -1.63 -18.88 -4.45
CA ASP A 2 -2.48 -17.76 -4.06
C ASP A 2 -1.60 -16.66 -3.47
N GLN A 3 -1.59 -15.47 -4.08
CA GLN A 3 -1.02 -14.30 -3.42
C GLN A 3 -1.91 -13.99 -2.22
N ALA A 4 -1.41 -14.23 -1.01
CA ALA A 4 -2.16 -13.94 0.20
C ALA A 4 -2.48 -12.43 0.23
N SER A 5 -3.76 -12.10 0.27
CA SER A 5 -4.21 -10.72 0.44
C SER A 5 -4.26 -10.39 1.93
N THR A 6 -3.61 -9.30 2.32
CA THR A 6 -3.63 -8.77 3.68
C THR A 6 -4.66 -7.67 3.76
N THR A 7 -5.36 -7.56 4.90
CA THR A 7 -6.27 -6.43 5.17
C THR A 7 -5.80 -5.68 6.41
N VAL A 8 -5.74 -4.36 6.31
CA VAL A 8 -5.29 -3.47 7.37
C VAL A 8 -6.19 -2.23 7.43
N GLU A 9 -6.39 -1.69 8.62
CA GLU A 9 -7.04 -0.39 8.79
C GLU A 9 -5.96 0.68 8.96
N ALA A 10 -5.97 1.68 8.10
CA ALA A 10 -4.96 2.73 8.13
C ALA A 10 -5.53 4.07 7.64
N THR A 11 -4.93 5.16 8.09
CA THR A 11 -5.29 6.53 7.72
C THR A 11 -4.43 6.97 6.56
N TYR A 12 -5.04 7.45 5.48
CA TYR A 12 -4.29 7.94 4.34
C TYR A 12 -3.52 9.21 4.69
N ASP A 13 -2.20 9.19 4.49
CA ASP A 13 -1.28 10.27 4.88
C ASP A 13 -0.86 11.12 3.68
N GLY A 14 -0.88 10.55 2.47
CA GLY A 14 -0.53 11.25 1.25
C GLY A 14 0.08 10.33 0.20
N HIS A 15 0.40 10.88 -0.96
CA HIS A 15 1.08 10.20 -2.05
C HIS A 15 2.40 10.90 -2.33
N GLU A 16 3.48 10.14 -2.29
CA GLU A 16 4.84 10.59 -2.61
C GLU A 16 5.37 9.88 -3.85
N ASP A 17 6.54 10.28 -4.35
CA ASP A 17 7.14 9.71 -5.57
C ASP A 17 7.35 8.18 -5.50
N TYR A 18 7.44 7.62 -4.30
CA TYR A 18 7.68 6.20 -4.06
C TYR A 18 6.41 5.40 -3.71
N GLY A 19 5.24 6.04 -3.62
CA GLY A 19 3.96 5.36 -3.39
C GLY A 19 2.96 6.11 -2.52
N TYR A 20 1.89 5.40 -2.15
CA TYR A 20 0.80 5.87 -1.29
C TYR A 20 1.06 5.51 0.17
N ASN A 21 1.17 6.51 1.03
CA ASN A 21 1.47 6.35 2.44
C ASN A 21 0.20 6.31 3.28
N PHE A 22 0.15 5.36 4.21
CA PHE A 22 -0.92 5.21 5.17
C PHE A 22 -0.36 4.96 6.57
N ILE A 23 -0.96 5.60 7.58
CA ILE A 23 -0.61 5.39 8.98
C ILE A 23 -1.52 4.30 9.55
N ALA A 24 -0.96 3.12 9.77
CA ALA A 24 -1.63 1.98 10.40
C ALA A 24 -1.22 1.90 11.87
N LYS A 25 -1.98 1.14 12.66
CA LYS A 25 -1.66 0.88 14.07
C LYS A 25 -1.38 -0.59 14.30
N HIS A 26 -0.34 -0.87 15.07
CA HIS A 26 -0.06 -2.23 15.52
C HIS A 26 -1.19 -2.69 16.47
N PRO A 27 -1.78 -3.87 16.23
CA PRO A 27 -2.88 -4.37 17.05
C PRO A 27 -2.46 -4.67 18.50
N ASP A 28 -1.17 -4.94 18.73
CA ASP A 28 -0.64 -5.32 20.05
C ASP A 28 -0.29 -4.13 20.95
N ASN A 29 0.26 -3.04 20.39
CA ASN A 29 0.83 -1.93 21.18
C ASN A 29 0.25 -0.55 20.84
N ASP A 30 -0.73 -0.45 19.93
CA ASP A 30 -1.30 0.80 19.40
C ASP A 30 -0.27 1.73 18.73
N GLU A 31 0.97 1.25 18.54
CA GLU A 31 2.05 2.00 17.88
C GLU A 31 1.72 2.22 16.41
N GLU A 32 1.88 3.46 15.97
CA GLU A 32 1.65 3.87 14.60
C GLU A 32 2.86 3.49 13.73
N TYR A 33 2.58 2.89 12.57
CA TYR A 33 3.59 2.59 11.57
C TYR A 33 3.11 3.06 10.20
N THR A 34 4.06 3.56 9.41
CA THR A 34 3.78 3.96 8.02
C THR A 34 3.82 2.74 7.12
N LEU A 35 2.74 2.53 6.39
CA LEU A 35 2.59 1.50 5.39
C LEU A 35 2.51 2.16 4.01
N THR A 36 3.49 1.85 3.17
CA THR A 36 3.63 2.41 1.83
C THR A 36 3.21 1.38 0.79
N PHE A 37 2.35 1.80 -0.13
CA PHE A 37 1.93 1.01 -1.28
C PHE A 37 2.48 1.60 -2.56
N GLN A 38 3.28 0.82 -3.28
CA GLN A 38 3.89 1.24 -4.54
C GLN A 38 2.85 1.29 -5.67
N GLU A 39 1.84 0.42 -5.62
CA GLU A 39 0.83 0.31 -6.67
C GLU A 39 -0.59 0.28 -6.11
N VAL A 40 -1.53 0.73 -6.94
CA VAL A 40 -2.97 0.64 -6.69
C VAL A 40 -3.65 0.04 -7.92
N SER A 41 -4.57 -0.88 -7.68
CA SER A 41 -5.40 -1.47 -8.73
C SER A 41 -6.22 -0.39 -9.43
N ASP A 42 -6.38 -0.52 -10.75
CA ASP A 42 -7.18 0.39 -11.58
C ASP A 42 -8.62 0.53 -11.07
N ALA A 43 -9.19 -0.54 -10.48
CA ALA A 43 -10.50 -0.49 -9.85
C ALA A 43 -10.54 0.53 -8.71
N VAL A 44 -9.54 0.47 -7.81
CA VAL A 44 -9.45 1.35 -6.66
C VAL A 44 -9.12 2.78 -7.09
N ALA A 45 -8.21 2.97 -8.05
CA ALA A 45 -7.85 4.29 -8.56
C ALA A 45 -9.03 5.02 -9.26
N LYS A 46 -10.01 4.27 -9.79
CA LYS A 46 -11.24 4.82 -10.36
C LYS A 46 -12.28 5.19 -9.30
N GLU A 47 -12.31 4.47 -8.19
CA GLU A 47 -13.24 4.72 -7.09
C GLU A 47 -12.73 5.81 -6.13
N PHE A 48 -11.43 5.83 -5.87
CA PHE A 48 -10.77 6.72 -4.93
C PHE A 48 -9.59 7.42 -5.59
N ASP A 49 -9.67 8.75 -5.67
CA ASP A 49 -8.57 9.57 -6.19
C ASP A 49 -7.50 9.76 -5.10
N LEU A 50 -6.70 8.72 -4.86
CA LEU A 50 -5.57 8.74 -3.92
C LEU A 50 -4.41 9.64 -4.37
N LYS A 51 -4.55 10.36 -5.48
CA LYS A 51 -3.58 11.40 -5.89
C LYS A 51 -4.00 12.77 -5.37
N SER A 52 -5.23 12.91 -4.92
CA SER A 52 -5.74 14.13 -4.33
C SER A 52 -5.50 14.18 -2.83
N GLU A 53 -5.11 15.36 -2.36
CA GLU A 53 -4.98 15.67 -0.94
C GLU A 53 -6.32 15.64 -0.18
N ALA A 54 -7.46 15.59 -0.90
CA ALA A 54 -8.79 15.59 -0.30
C ALA A 54 -9.08 14.35 0.56
N LEU A 55 -8.34 13.26 0.36
CA LEU A 55 -8.50 12.02 1.12
C LEU A 55 -7.55 11.96 2.33
N ILE A 56 -6.59 12.87 2.46
CA ILE A 56 -5.60 12.86 3.55
C ILE A 56 -6.33 13.00 4.89
N GLY A 57 -5.93 12.19 5.87
CA GLY A 57 -6.59 12.07 7.17
C GLY A 57 -7.84 11.18 7.18
N THR A 58 -8.25 10.61 6.04
CA THR A 58 -9.37 9.66 5.98
C THR A 58 -8.90 8.26 6.34
N LYS A 59 -9.64 7.58 7.22
CA LYS A 59 -9.40 6.19 7.57
C LYS A 59 -10.00 5.26 6.52
N PHE A 60 -9.21 4.28 6.09
CA PHE A 60 -9.63 3.26 5.15
C PHE A 60 -9.32 1.86 5.68
N LYS A 61 -10.16 0.92 5.29
CA LYS A 61 -9.85 -0.50 5.32
C LYS A 61 -9.25 -0.88 3.97
N ILE A 62 -7.98 -1.25 4.00
CA ILE A 62 -7.14 -1.48 2.83
C ILE A 62 -6.93 -2.98 2.70
N THR A 63 -7.32 -3.54 1.55
CA THR A 63 -6.92 -4.89 1.17
C THR A 63 -5.86 -4.79 0.08
N TYR A 64 -4.74 -5.46 0.30
CA TYR A 64 -3.59 -5.41 -0.60
C TYR A 64 -2.93 -6.77 -0.75
N THR A 65 -2.12 -6.91 -1.78
CA THR A 65 -1.28 -8.08 -2.02
C THR A 65 0.17 -7.65 -2.09
N THR A 66 1.05 -8.47 -1.51
CA THR A 66 2.49 -8.25 -1.56
C THR A 66 3.10 -9.16 -2.61
N LYS A 67 3.96 -8.60 -3.47
CA LYS A 67 4.69 -9.35 -4.49
C LYS A 67 6.17 -9.03 -4.38
N ILE A 68 6.98 -10.09 -4.25
CA ILE A 68 8.44 -9.98 -4.36
C ILE A 68 8.80 -10.02 -5.84
N VAL A 69 9.46 -8.98 -6.32
CA VAL A 69 9.97 -8.87 -7.68
C VAL A 69 11.48 -8.93 -7.61
N VAL A 70 12.06 -10.00 -8.17
CA VAL A 70 13.50 -10.14 -8.29
C VAL A 70 13.94 -9.51 -9.60
N THR A 71 14.65 -8.38 -9.51
CA THR A 71 15.31 -7.74 -10.65
C THR A 71 16.78 -8.09 -10.66
N LYS A 72 17.39 -8.17 -11.84
CA LYS A 72 18.83 -8.35 -11.97
C LYS A 72 19.44 -7.04 -12.44
N ASP A 73 20.37 -6.52 -11.65
CA ASP A 73 21.16 -5.36 -12.04
C ASP A 73 22.25 -5.73 -13.06
N GLU A 74 22.96 -4.73 -13.58
CA GLU A 74 23.96 -4.91 -14.64
C GLU A 74 25.07 -5.92 -14.28
N ASP A 75 25.35 -6.08 -12.99
CA ASP A 75 26.32 -7.03 -12.43
C ASP A 75 25.72 -8.44 -12.15
N ASN A 76 24.50 -8.74 -12.61
CA ASN A 76 23.77 -10.00 -12.39
C ASN A 76 23.46 -10.33 -10.91
N TYR A 77 23.52 -9.32 -10.03
CA TYR A 77 23.02 -9.46 -8.67
C TYR A 77 21.49 -9.37 -8.65
N GLU A 78 20.88 -10.26 -7.86
CA GLU A 78 19.44 -10.32 -7.67
C GLU A 78 19.03 -9.34 -6.57
N ASP A 79 18.24 -8.33 -6.93
CA ASP A 79 17.62 -7.38 -6.02
C ASP A 79 16.15 -7.75 -5.83
N GLU A 80 15.78 -8.06 -4.59
CA GLU A 80 14.42 -8.41 -4.20
C GLU A 80 13.65 -7.16 -3.79
N ASN A 81 12.73 -6.72 -4.65
CA ASN A 81 11.87 -5.58 -4.38
C ASN A 81 10.49 -6.05 -3.92
N GLU A 82 10.05 -5.59 -2.75
CA GLU A 82 8.70 -5.82 -2.27
C GLU A 82 7.74 -4.76 -2.84
N ILE A 83 6.77 -5.19 -3.63
CA ILE A 83 5.74 -4.35 -4.21
C ILE A 83 4.41 -4.66 -3.52
N ASN A 84 3.90 -3.68 -2.79
CA ASN A 84 2.59 -3.72 -2.15
C ASN A 84 1.56 -3.06 -3.07
N THR A 85 0.60 -3.85 -3.55
CA THR A 85 -0.45 -3.42 -4.46
C THR A 85 -1.80 -3.39 -3.75
N ILE A 86 -2.42 -2.22 -3.65
CA ILE A 86 -3.77 -2.08 -3.10
C ILE A 86 -4.79 -2.66 -4.10
N THR A 87 -5.54 -3.67 -3.67
CA THR A 87 -6.57 -4.32 -4.50
C THR A 87 -7.98 -3.87 -4.17
N LYS A 88 -8.20 -3.39 -2.93
CA LYS A 88 -9.49 -2.83 -2.49
C LYS A 88 -9.29 -1.76 -1.42
N LEU A 89 -10.08 -0.69 -1.50
CA LEU A 89 -10.24 0.31 -0.43
C LEU A 89 -11.70 0.42 -0.03
N GLU A 90 -11.93 0.59 1.26
CA GLU A 90 -13.24 0.86 1.84
C GLU A 90 -13.08 1.97 2.88
N LYS A 91 -13.79 3.09 2.68
CA LYS A 91 -13.74 4.23 3.60
C LYS A 91 -14.50 3.88 4.89
N LEU A 92 -13.89 4.19 6.04
CA LEU A 92 -14.46 3.98 7.38
C LEU A 92 -15.09 5.25 7.97
#